data_AF-A0A817VMU2-F1
#
_entry.id   AF-A0A817VMU2-F1
#
_cell.length_a   1.000
_cell.length_b   1.000
_cell.length_c   1.000
_cell.angle_alpha   90.00
_cell.angle_beta   90.00
_cell.angle_gamma   90.00
#
_symmetry.space_group_name_H-M   'P 1'
#
loop_
_entity.id
_entity.type
_entity.pdbx_description
1 polymer ?
#
loop_
_entity_poly.entity_id
_entity_poly.type
_entity_poly.pdbx_seq_one_letter_code
_entity_poly.pdbx_strand_id
1 'polypeptide(L)'
;MEKNDFFFVVGAGLQSQARLPRYAETIKRACLQGIRVLNNGKDASEAACIAVAVLEDCSLTNAGVGSNLTLDGKVECDASIMDEESYGAIGAVSGIKNPITLAWALLHTQKQGLMDGGRIPPW
;
A
#
# COMPACT_ATOMS: atom_id res chain seq x y z
N MET A 1 -1.40 -19.48 20.36
CA MET A 1 -1.55 -18.10 19.87
C MET A 1 -0.70 -18.02 18.62
N GLU A 2 -1.31 -17.97 17.44
CA GLU A 2 -0.56 -17.87 16.18
C GLU A 2 0.28 -16.60 16.18
N LYS A 3 1.48 -16.71 15.61
CA LYS A 3 2.42 -15.60 15.55
C LYS A 3 2.17 -14.85 14.24
N ASN A 4 1.62 -13.65 14.35
CA ASN A 4 1.43 -12.77 13.21
C ASN A 4 2.76 -12.13 12.84
N ASP A 5 3.38 -12.58 11.75
CA ASP A 5 4.61 -12.01 11.23
C ASP A 5 4.31 -11.01 10.10
N PHE A 6 5.00 -9.86 10.12
CA PHE A 6 4.81 -8.80 9.14
C PHE A 6 6.17 -8.30 8.64
N PHE A 7 6.38 -8.27 7.32
CA PHE A 7 7.64 -7.87 6.69
C PHE A 7 7.43 -6.73 5.69
N PHE A 8 8.36 -5.79 5.66
CA PHE A 8 8.38 -4.69 4.69
C PHE A 8 9.78 -4.46 4.13
N VAL A 9 9.81 -4.00 2.88
CA VAL A 9 11.02 -3.53 2.20
C VAL A 9 10.77 -2.09 1.75
N VAL A 10 11.71 -1.18 2.01
CA VAL A 10 11.63 0.21 1.55
C VAL A 10 12.72 0.46 0.52
N GLY A 11 12.32 0.28 -0.74
CA GLY A 11 13.10 0.58 -1.92
C GLY A 11 14.40 -0.23 -2.05
N ALA A 12 15.02 -0.11 -3.22
CA ALA A 12 16.37 -0.57 -3.48
C ALA A 12 17.12 0.58 -4.18
N GLY A 13 18.40 0.77 -3.84
CA GLY A 13 19.22 1.81 -4.46
C GLY A 13 20.29 2.37 -3.53
N LEU A 14 20.94 3.45 -3.99
CA LEU A 14 21.95 4.15 -3.20
C LEU A 14 21.29 4.98 -2.09
N GLN A 15 21.32 4.47 -0.88
CA GLN A 15 20.79 5.16 0.29
C GLN A 15 21.89 5.95 0.99
N SER A 16 21.70 7.25 1.14
CA SER A 16 22.61 8.08 1.93
C SER A 16 22.58 7.66 3.40
N GLN A 17 23.75 7.48 4.03
CA GLN A 17 23.84 7.06 5.44
C GLN A 17 23.04 7.98 6.38
N ALA A 18 23.02 9.29 6.10
CA ALA A 18 22.27 10.27 6.89
C ALA A 18 20.75 10.04 6.91
N ARG A 19 20.18 9.35 5.91
CA ARG A 19 18.74 9.07 5.82
C ARG A 19 18.35 7.71 6.38
N LEU A 20 19.30 6.79 6.58
CA LEU A 20 19.03 5.44 7.09
C LEU A 20 18.22 5.42 8.40
N PRO A 21 18.50 6.28 9.41
CA PRO A 21 17.69 6.28 10.63
C PRO A 21 16.23 6.64 10.36
N ARG A 22 15.96 7.53 9.40
CA ARG A 22 14.59 7.94 9.04
C ARG A 22 13.86 6.85 8.25
N TYR A 23 14.55 6.13 7.38
CA TYR A 23 13.99 4.95 6.72
C TYR A 23 13.64 3.86 7.74
N ALA A 24 14.56 3.55 8.66
CA ALA A 24 14.33 2.57 9.71
C ALA A 24 13.13 2.92 10.59
N GLU A 25 12.99 4.19 10.99
CA GLU A 25 11.82 4.64 11.76
C GLU A 25 10.51 4.54 10.97
N THR A 26 10.54 4.89 9.68
CA THR A 26 9.37 4.78 8.80
C THR A 26 8.93 3.32 8.65
N ILE A 27 9.87 2.40 8.41
CA ILE A 27 9.61 0.96 8.32
C ILE A 27 9.04 0.44 9.64
N LYS A 28 9.67 0.79 10.77
CA LYS A 28 9.21 0.40 12.10
C LYS A 28 7.77 0.86 12.33
N ARG A 29 7.45 2.11 12.00
CA ARG A 29 6.09 2.63 12.12
C ARG A 29 5.10 1.86 11.24
N ALA A 30 5.45 1.57 10.00
CA ALA A 30 4.61 0.77 9.10
C ALA A 30 4.34 -0.63 9.69
N CYS A 31 5.39 -1.35 10.09
CA CYS A 31 5.24 -2.66 10.74
C CYS A 31 4.35 -2.60 11.98
N LEU A 32 4.56 -1.62 12.86
CA LEU A 32 3.76 -1.47 14.08
C LEU A 32 2.28 -1.21 13.79
N GLN A 33 1.96 -0.41 12.77
CA GLN A 33 0.56 -0.19 12.38
C GLN A 33 -0.06 -1.47 11.78
N GLY A 34 0.65 -2.18 10.90
CA GLY A 34 0.17 -3.45 10.34
C GLY A 34 -0.08 -4.51 11.42
N ILE A 35 0.87 -4.71 12.33
CA ILE A 35 0.72 -5.64 13.46
C ILE A 35 -0.45 -5.24 14.36
N ARG A 36 -0.67 -3.93 14.59
CA ARG A 36 -1.82 -3.47 15.37
C ARG A 36 -3.15 -3.84 14.71
N VAL A 37 -3.25 -3.74 13.38
CA VAL A 37 -4.44 -4.15 12.63
C VAL A 37 -4.69 -5.64 12.81
N LEU A 38 -3.66 -6.48 12.62
CA LEU A 38 -3.76 -7.94 12.83
C LEU A 38 -4.13 -8.33 14.26
N ASN A 39 -3.52 -7.68 15.27
CA ASN A 39 -3.84 -7.93 16.68
C ASN A 39 -5.27 -7.55 17.07
N ASN A 40 -5.91 -6.70 16.27
CA ASN A 40 -7.33 -6.37 16.40
C ASN A 40 -8.25 -7.35 15.65
N GLY A 41 -7.72 -8.45 15.11
CA GLY A 41 -8.49 -9.49 14.41
C GLY A 41 -8.94 -9.09 13.00
N LYS A 42 -8.24 -8.15 12.37
CA LYS A 42 -8.52 -7.69 11.00
C LYS A 42 -7.74 -8.50 9.96
N ASP A 43 -8.20 -8.42 8.72
CA ASP A 43 -7.64 -9.17 7.59
C ASP A 43 -6.21 -8.74 7.24
N ALA A 44 -5.42 -9.68 6.72
CA ALA A 44 -4.05 -9.43 6.30
C ALA A 44 -3.93 -8.35 5.21
N SER A 45 -4.89 -8.28 4.28
CA SER A 45 -4.94 -7.25 3.25
C SER A 45 -5.23 -5.86 3.82
N GLU A 46 -6.07 -5.75 4.84
CA GLU A 46 -6.28 -4.49 5.58
C GLU A 46 -4.99 -4.05 6.28
N ALA A 47 -4.30 -4.98 6.95
CA ALA A 47 -3.02 -4.70 7.60
C ALA A 47 -1.94 -4.23 6.62
N ALA A 48 -1.84 -4.88 5.45
CA ALA A 48 -0.92 -4.48 4.39
C ALA A 48 -1.27 -3.10 3.81
N CYS A 49 -2.54 -2.83 3.52
CA CYS A 49 -3.01 -1.54 3.05
C CYS A 49 -2.62 -0.41 4.01
N ILE A 50 -2.93 -0.55 5.31
CA ILE A 50 -2.62 0.46 6.33
C ILE A 50 -1.12 0.71 6.42
N ALA A 51 -0.32 -0.33 6.40
CA ALA A 51 1.10 -0.16 6.59
C ALA A 51 1.83 0.35 5.33
N VAL A 52 1.37 0.00 4.12
CA VAL A 52 1.83 0.66 2.88
C VAL A 52 1.41 2.14 2.86
N ALA A 53 0.21 2.48 3.33
CA ALA A 53 -0.22 3.88 3.41
C ALA A 53 0.69 4.72 4.33
N VAL A 54 1.25 4.12 5.40
CA VAL A 54 2.27 4.77 6.24
C VAL A 54 3.57 5.04 5.45
N LEU A 55 3.96 4.14 4.55
CA LEU A 55 5.12 4.33 3.67
C LEU A 55 4.86 5.40 2.61
N GLU A 56 3.67 5.43 2.02
CA GLU A 56 3.22 6.43 1.04
C GLU A 56 3.12 7.84 1.63
N ASP A 57 2.79 7.95 2.92
CA ASP A 57 2.77 9.22 3.64
C ASP A 57 4.17 9.80 3.91
N CYS A 58 5.23 8.99 3.74
CA CYS A 58 6.59 9.39 3.99
C CYS A 58 7.23 10.01 2.74
N SER A 59 7.58 11.29 2.79
CA SER A 59 8.23 12.00 1.68
C SER A 59 9.63 11.48 1.29
N LEU A 60 10.15 10.46 1.98
CA LEU A 60 11.45 9.84 1.68
C LEU A 60 11.31 8.62 0.75
N THR A 61 10.09 8.10 0.57
CA THR A 61 9.82 6.95 -0.28
C THR A 61 9.39 7.43 -1.66
N ASN A 62 9.72 6.67 -2.71
CA ASN A 62 9.19 6.93 -4.05
C ASN A 62 7.81 6.26 -4.19
N ALA A 63 6.86 6.71 -3.36
CA ALA A 63 5.48 6.26 -3.35
C ALA A 63 4.60 7.35 -2.71
N GLY A 64 3.34 7.46 -3.13
CA GLY A 64 2.39 8.44 -2.59
C GLY A 64 2.93 9.87 -2.60
N VAL A 65 3.09 10.45 -1.41
CA VAL A 65 3.53 11.84 -1.21
C VAL A 65 4.96 12.10 -1.69
N GLY A 66 5.85 11.10 -1.59
CA GLY A 66 7.26 11.24 -1.97
C GLY A 66 7.59 10.80 -3.40
N SER A 67 6.57 10.46 -4.20
CA SER A 67 6.74 9.97 -5.57
C SER A 67 7.52 10.93 -6.47
N ASN A 68 8.30 10.35 -7.37
CA ASN A 68 8.99 11.05 -8.44
C ASN A 68 8.00 11.72 -9.39
N LEU A 69 8.50 12.74 -10.08
CA LEU A 69 7.76 13.43 -11.13
C LEU A 69 7.92 12.70 -12.47
N THR A 70 6.84 12.70 -13.25
CA THR A 70 6.85 12.32 -14.67
C THR A 70 7.58 13.38 -15.51
N LEU A 71 7.74 13.12 -16.82
CA LEU A 71 8.33 14.08 -17.75
C LEU A 71 7.58 15.42 -17.79
N ASP A 72 6.27 15.41 -17.53
CA ASP A 72 5.43 16.61 -17.46
C ASP A 72 5.44 17.28 -16.08
N GLY A 73 6.29 16.82 -15.16
CA GLY A 73 6.40 17.38 -13.82
C GLY A 73 5.23 17.04 -12.88
N LYS A 74 4.46 15.99 -13.20
CA LYS A 74 3.30 15.53 -12.39
C LYS A 74 3.64 14.28 -11.59
N VAL A 75 2.86 14.01 -10.54
CA VAL A 75 2.93 12.73 -9.82
C VAL A 75 1.87 11.78 -10.36
N GLU A 76 2.31 10.60 -10.77
CA GLU A 76 1.48 9.47 -11.19
C GLU A 76 1.97 8.22 -10.46
N CYS A 77 1.07 7.52 -9.79
CA CYS A 77 1.40 6.41 -8.91
C CYS A 77 0.76 5.11 -9.41
N ASP A 78 1.49 4.01 -9.18
CA ASP A 78 1.02 2.65 -9.34
C ASP A 78 0.94 1.98 -7.96
N ALA A 79 -0.09 1.15 -7.74
CA ALA A 79 -0.21 0.36 -6.54
C ALA A 79 -1.07 -0.89 -6.79
N SER A 80 -0.78 -1.98 -6.07
CA SER A 80 -1.59 -3.18 -6.12
C SER A 80 -1.63 -3.89 -4.77
N ILE A 81 -2.68 -4.67 -4.56
CA ILE A 81 -2.87 -5.46 -3.35
C ILE A 81 -3.62 -6.75 -3.70
N MET A 82 -3.34 -7.81 -2.94
CA MET A 82 -3.89 -9.14 -3.16
C MET A 82 -4.15 -9.83 -1.81
N ASP A 83 -5.21 -10.62 -1.74
CA ASP A 83 -5.45 -11.65 -0.73
C ASP A 83 -5.57 -13.04 -1.40
N GLU A 84 -5.98 -14.06 -0.67
CA GLU A 84 -5.98 -15.45 -1.16
C GLU A 84 -6.83 -15.65 -2.43
N GLU A 85 -7.92 -14.89 -2.57
CA GLU A 85 -8.91 -15.08 -3.63
C GLU A 85 -9.10 -13.83 -4.49
N SER A 86 -8.61 -12.68 -4.04
CA SER A 86 -8.89 -11.39 -4.66
C SER A 86 -7.69 -10.49 -4.83
N TYR A 87 -7.77 -9.57 -5.81
CA TYR A 87 -6.74 -8.57 -6.07
C TYR A 87 -7.39 -7.24 -6.48
N GLY A 88 -6.60 -6.18 -6.42
CA GLY A 88 -6.95 -4.89 -6.99
C GLY A 88 -5.68 -4.13 -7.35
N ALA A 89 -5.70 -3.42 -8.48
CA ALA A 89 -4.54 -2.67 -8.95
C ALA A 89 -4.94 -1.35 -9.60
N ILE A 90 -4.05 -0.37 -9.50
CA ILE A 90 -4.17 0.93 -10.16
C ILE A 90 -2.85 1.29 -10.81
N GLY A 91 -2.92 2.05 -11.90
CA GLY A 91 -1.74 2.52 -12.63
C GLY A 91 -1.92 3.94 -13.14
N ALA A 92 -0.82 4.69 -13.15
CA ALA A 92 -0.73 6.08 -13.57
C ALA A 92 -1.80 7.00 -12.93
N VAL A 93 -2.16 6.76 -11.67
CA VAL A 93 -3.18 7.55 -10.97
C VAL A 93 -2.54 8.78 -10.33
N SER A 94 -3.19 9.93 -10.49
CA SER A 94 -2.76 11.21 -9.90
C SER A 94 -3.81 11.74 -8.91
N GLY A 95 -3.38 12.64 -8.01
CA GLY A 95 -4.28 13.34 -7.09
C GLY A 95 -4.80 12.51 -5.90
N ILE A 96 -4.31 11.28 -5.72
CA ILE A 96 -4.65 10.41 -4.59
C ILE A 96 -3.47 10.34 -3.62
N LYS A 97 -3.72 10.69 -2.35
CA LYS A 97 -2.68 10.69 -1.30
C LYS A 97 -2.09 9.31 -1.06
N ASN A 98 -2.94 8.29 -0.98
CA ASN A 98 -2.55 6.91 -0.68
C ASN A 98 -3.03 5.94 -1.77
N PRO A 99 -2.30 5.81 -2.89
CA PRO A 99 -2.66 4.93 -4.01
C PRO A 99 -3.04 3.49 -3.61
N ILE A 100 -2.39 2.90 -2.59
CA ILE A 100 -2.73 1.56 -2.10
C ILE A 100 -4.17 1.43 -1.58
N THR A 101 -4.73 2.51 -1.02
CA THR A 101 -6.11 2.50 -0.51
C THR A 101 -7.13 2.39 -1.64
N LEU A 102 -6.80 2.93 -2.82
CA LEU A 102 -7.63 2.79 -4.01
C LEU A 102 -7.57 1.36 -4.56
N ALA A 103 -6.36 0.76 -4.63
CA ALA A 103 -6.21 -0.65 -4.99
C ALA A 103 -6.94 -1.58 -4.00
N TRP A 104 -6.93 -1.27 -2.71
CA TRP A 104 -7.67 -2.02 -1.68
C TRP A 104 -9.18 -1.91 -1.83
N ALA A 105 -9.70 -0.76 -2.27
CA ALA A 105 -11.11 -0.60 -2.60
C ALA A 105 -11.53 -1.45 -3.81
N LEU A 106 -10.66 -1.59 -4.82
CA LEU A 106 -10.89 -2.49 -5.95
C LEU A 106 -10.92 -3.96 -5.50
N LEU A 107 -9.96 -4.38 -4.67
CA LEU A 107 -9.97 -5.73 -4.07
C LEU A 107 -11.29 -6.00 -3.34
N HIS A 108 -11.77 -5.06 -2.52
CA HIS A 108 -13.05 -5.20 -1.80
C HIS A 108 -14.25 -5.31 -2.74
N THR A 109 -14.23 -4.54 -3.83
CA THR A 109 -15.28 -4.61 -4.86
C THR A 109 -15.25 -5.97 -5.54
N GLN A 110 -14.06 -6.51 -5.83
CA GLN A 110 -13.92 -7.83 -6.40
C GLN A 110 -14.43 -8.93 -5.46
N LYS A 111 -14.11 -8.82 -4.17
CA LYS A 111 -14.52 -9.77 -3.11
C LYS A 111 -16.04 -9.83 -2.90
N GLN A 112 -16.78 -8.77 -3.26
CA GLN A 112 -18.24 -8.76 -3.25
C GLN A 112 -18.87 -9.62 -4.36
N GLY A 113 -18.06 -10.08 -5.32
CA GLY A 113 -18.51 -10.92 -6.42
C GLY A 113 -19.12 -10.11 -7.57
N LEU A 114 -20.15 -10.68 -8.21
CA LEU A 114 -20.75 -10.07 -9.39
C LEU A 114 -21.56 -8.82 -9.03
N MET A 115 -21.41 -7.79 -9.86
CA MET A 115 -22.26 -6.61 -9.84
C MET A 115 -23.66 -6.90 -10.41
N ASP A 116 -24.58 -5.97 -10.23
CA ASP A 116 -25.94 -6.03 -10.79
C ASP A 116 -25.95 -6.45 -12.26
N GLY A 117 -26.76 -7.46 -12.56
CA GLY A 117 -26.85 -8.10 -13.88
C GLY A 117 -25.77 -9.16 -14.14
N GLY A 118 -25.07 -9.64 -13.10
CA GLY A 118 -24.08 -10.70 -13.23
C GLY A 118 -22.76 -10.23 -13.85
N ARG A 119 -22.47 -8.93 -13.78
CA ARG A 119 -21.27 -8.34 -14.38
C ARG A 119 -20.05 -8.55 -13.49
N ILE A 120 -18.92 -8.84 -14.10
CA ILE A 120 -17.65 -8.96 -13.38
C ILE A 120 -17.20 -7.55 -12.94
N PRO A 121 -16.79 -7.36 -11.68
CA PRO A 121 -16.29 -6.08 -11.19
C PRO A 121 -14.97 -5.67 -11.88
N PRO A 122 -14.62 -4.37 -11.86
CA PRO A 122 -13.32 -3.91 -12.34
C PRO A 122 -12.17 -4.58 -11.58
N TRP A 123 -11.11 -4.91 -12.33
CA TRP A 123 -9.84 -5.45 -11.85
C TRP A 123 -8.92 -4.34 -11.36
#